data_AF-A0A1W9XGQ1-F1
#
_entry.id   AF-A0A1W9XGQ1-F1
#
_cell.length_a   1.000
_cell.length_b   1.000
_cell.length_c   1.000
_cell.angle_alpha   90.00
_cell.angle_beta   90.00
_cell.angle_gamma   90.00
#
_symmetry.space_group_name_H-M   'P 1'
#
loop_
_entity.id
_entity.type
_entity.pdbx_description
1 polymer ?
#
loop_
_entity_poly.entity_id
_entity_poly.type
_entity_poly.pdbx_seq_one_letter_code
_entity_poly.pdbx_strand_id
1 'polypeptide(L)'
;MFSKRTVIITGVIMLFAFCVIGLSLSGKRGRTSYGSGAAIYFVAPFQKGFTRLKKSVPVVIPEGVVGLVTDISTHYSKVLLLVDQNSAVDALVQRTRARGIIKGGTAGRCLFKYVLRKHDIVESDIVVSSGLDGVFPKGLRVGTVSNVTRRNSGIFQEVTVIPYVDFEKLEEVLVILNLPRYAPAYYDHFKSGVSER
;
A
#
# COMPACT_ATOMS: atom_id res chain seq x y z
N MET A 1 -41.90 -17.67 15.66
CA MET A 1 -40.69 -18.27 15.06
C MET A 1 -40.03 -17.24 14.16
N PHE A 2 -38.97 -16.57 14.62
CA PHE A 2 -38.25 -15.60 13.77
C PHE A 2 -37.46 -16.36 12.69
N SER A 3 -37.60 -15.94 11.44
CA SER A 3 -36.90 -16.55 10.31
C SER A 3 -35.39 -16.44 10.51
N LYS A 4 -34.64 -17.49 10.13
CA LYS A 4 -33.16 -17.50 10.22
C LYS A 4 -32.52 -16.28 9.55
N ARG A 5 -33.15 -15.73 8.51
CA ARG A 5 -32.70 -14.51 7.81
C ARG A 5 -32.86 -13.25 8.68
N THR A 6 -33.93 -13.16 9.46
CA THR A 6 -34.18 -12.02 10.35
C THR A 6 -33.14 -11.95 11.46
N VAL A 7 -32.81 -13.09 12.08
CA VAL A 7 -31.81 -13.17 13.17
C VAL A 7 -30.40 -12.79 12.71
N ILE A 8 -30.02 -13.16 11.48
CA ILE A 8 -28.72 -12.77 10.91
C ILE A 8 -28.66 -11.26 10.68
N ILE A 9 -29.73 -10.67 10.14
CA ILE A 9 -29.77 -9.24 9.83
C ILE A 9 -29.75 -8.39 11.11
N THR A 10 -30.56 -8.73 12.14
CA THR A 10 -30.50 -8.01 13.42
C THR A 10 -29.17 -8.19 14.13
N GLY A 11 -28.52 -9.35 14.00
CA GLY A 11 -27.18 -9.58 14.56
C GLY A 11 -26.12 -8.68 13.94
N VAL A 12 -26.12 -8.53 12.61
CA VAL A 12 -25.16 -7.66 11.90
C VAL A 12 -25.39 -6.19 12.21
N ILE A 13 -26.66 -5.75 12.32
CA ILE A 13 -27.01 -4.37 12.68
C ILE A 13 -26.59 -4.06 14.13
N MET A 14 -26.84 -4.98 15.07
CA MET A 14 -26.40 -4.84 16.47
C MET A 14 -24.87 -4.80 16.59
N LEU A 15 -24.16 -5.59 15.80
CA LEU A 15 -22.69 -5.56 15.75
C LEU A 15 -22.16 -4.21 15.26
N PHE A 16 -22.77 -3.64 14.21
CA PHE A 16 -22.42 -2.31 13.70
C PHE A 16 -22.70 -1.22 14.73
N ALA A 17 -23.86 -1.24 15.38
CA ALA A 17 -24.21 -0.27 16.41
C ALA A 17 -23.25 -0.31 17.60
N PHE A 18 -22.85 -1.51 18.04
CA PHE A 18 -21.90 -1.69 19.14
C PHE A 18 -20.50 -1.18 18.78
N CYS A 19 -20.06 -1.37 17.52
CA CYS A 19 -18.81 -0.82 17.02
C CYS A 19 -18.79 0.72 17.05
N VAL A 20 -19.90 1.37 16.66
CA VAL A 20 -20.02 2.83 16.67
C VAL A 20 -20.02 3.41 18.10
N ILE A 21 -20.64 2.71 19.05
CA ILE A 21 -20.66 3.16 20.46
C ILE A 21 -19.27 2.99 21.12
N GLY A 22 -18.53 1.92 20.80
CA GLY A 22 -17.16 1.72 21.30
C GLY A 22 -16.18 2.82 20.84
N LEU A 23 -16.40 3.38 19.65
CA LEU A 23 -15.61 4.49 19.09
C LEU A 23 -15.65 5.77 19.94
N SER A 24 -16.75 6.07 20.65
CA SER A 24 -16.90 7.34 21.40
C SER A 24 -16.12 7.38 22.72
N LEU A 25 -15.67 6.24 23.25
CA LEU A 25 -15.06 6.17 24.58
C LEU A 25 -13.52 6.14 24.56
N SER A 26 -12.89 5.87 23.42
CA SER A 26 -11.44 5.69 23.32
C SER A 26 -10.66 6.92 22.78
N GLY A 27 -11.34 8.06 22.57
CA GLY A 27 -10.79 9.24 21.89
C GLY A 27 -9.81 10.12 22.67
N LYS A 28 -9.27 9.70 23.82
CA LYS A 28 -8.32 10.51 24.60
C LYS A 28 -7.13 9.68 25.08
N ARG A 29 -6.03 9.70 24.31
CA ARG A 29 -4.61 9.79 24.75
C ARG A 29 -3.67 9.24 23.69
N GLY A 30 -2.71 10.06 23.25
CA GLY A 30 -1.55 9.60 22.50
C GLY A 30 -0.94 10.67 21.59
N ARG A 31 -0.23 11.65 22.15
CA ARG A 31 0.76 12.44 21.42
C ARG A 31 2.05 11.62 21.35
N THR A 32 2.51 11.24 20.16
CA THR A 32 3.93 10.91 19.96
C THR A 32 4.45 11.37 18.60
N SER A 33 5.69 11.82 18.68
CA SER A 33 6.51 12.57 17.72
C SER A 33 7.00 11.70 16.57
N TYR A 34 6.73 12.08 15.33
CA TYR A 34 7.52 11.73 14.15
C TYR A 34 7.31 12.81 13.08
N GLY A 35 8.40 13.17 12.38
CA GLY A 35 8.51 14.37 11.56
C GLY A 35 7.51 14.49 10.41
N SER A 36 7.45 15.72 9.87
CA SER A 36 6.52 16.38 8.95
C SER A 36 6.05 15.64 7.68
N GLY A 37 5.72 14.35 7.77
CA GLY A 37 5.07 13.55 6.72
C GLY A 37 3.56 13.45 6.94
N ALA A 38 2.81 13.26 5.87
CA ALA A 38 1.36 13.09 5.92
C ALA A 38 1.04 11.65 6.33
N ALA A 39 0.61 11.45 7.58
CA ALA A 39 0.17 10.16 8.09
C ALA A 39 -1.34 10.18 8.37
N ILE A 40 -2.09 9.26 7.75
CA ILE A 40 -3.50 9.03 8.07
C ILE A 40 -3.58 7.90 9.11
N TYR A 41 -4.39 8.14 10.13
CA TYR A 41 -4.68 7.17 11.19
C TYR A 41 -5.95 6.41 10.82
N PHE A 42 -5.82 5.12 10.52
CA PHE A 42 -6.98 4.27 10.31
C PHE A 42 -7.34 3.59 11.63
N VAL A 43 -8.53 3.90 12.15
CA VAL A 43 -9.11 3.21 13.31
C VAL A 43 -9.70 1.90 12.82
N ALA A 44 -8.94 0.81 12.96
CA ALA A 44 -9.39 -0.54 12.69
C ALA A 44 -9.67 -1.22 14.04
N PRO A 45 -10.94 -1.44 14.43
CA PRO A 45 -11.30 -1.71 15.82
C PRO A 45 -10.78 -3.02 16.42
N PHE A 46 -10.07 -3.88 15.68
CA PHE A 46 -9.70 -5.22 16.17
C PHE A 46 -8.34 -5.72 15.69
N GLN A 47 -7.29 -4.97 16.01
CA GLN A 47 -5.95 -5.25 15.46
C GLN A 47 -5.08 -6.19 16.31
N LYS A 48 -5.29 -6.24 17.63
CA LYS A 48 -4.41 -7.01 18.53
C LYS A 48 -4.90 -8.43 18.87
N GLY A 49 -6.19 -8.71 18.71
CA GLY A 49 -6.81 -9.99 19.13
C GLY A 49 -7.08 -11.01 18.01
N PHE A 50 -7.36 -10.55 16.78
CA PHE A 50 -7.88 -11.42 15.71
C PHE A 50 -7.14 -11.33 14.37
N THR A 51 -6.42 -10.23 14.10
CA THR A 51 -5.72 -10.02 12.85
C THR A 51 -4.21 -10.11 13.07
N ARG A 52 -3.53 -11.03 12.37
CA ARG A 52 -2.05 -11.14 12.33
C ARG A 52 -1.44 -9.98 11.52
N LEU A 53 -1.83 -8.75 11.84
CA LEU A 53 -1.30 -7.56 11.19
C LEU A 53 0.18 -7.40 11.59
N LYS A 54 1.03 -7.26 10.57
CA LYS A 54 2.47 -7.05 10.72
C LYS A 54 2.82 -5.68 10.15
N LYS A 55 3.93 -5.10 10.60
CA LYS A 55 4.49 -3.93 9.92
C LYS A 55 4.83 -4.29 8.47
N SER A 56 4.81 -3.28 7.61
CA SER A 56 5.14 -3.41 6.19
C SER A 56 4.15 -4.26 5.40
N VAL A 57 2.86 -4.17 5.72
CA VAL A 57 1.79 -4.78 4.91
C VAL A 57 1.12 -3.72 4.01
N PRO A 58 0.81 -4.06 2.75
CA PRO A 58 0.13 -3.16 1.82
C PRO A 58 -1.27 -2.78 2.27
N VAL A 59 -1.60 -1.53 2.02
CA VAL A 59 -2.95 -0.97 2.15
C VAL A 59 -3.42 -0.53 0.78
N VAL A 60 -4.63 -0.96 0.41
CA VAL A 60 -5.21 -0.77 -0.92
C VAL A 60 -6.69 -0.42 -0.85
N ILE A 61 -7.19 0.13 -1.93
CA ILE A 61 -8.62 0.23 -2.27
C ILE A 61 -8.82 -0.37 -3.68
N PRO A 62 -10.05 -0.61 -4.15
CA PRO A 62 -10.29 -1.16 -5.49
C PRO A 62 -9.58 -0.40 -6.62
N GLU A 63 -9.41 0.91 -6.47
CA GLU A 63 -8.78 1.81 -7.43
C GLU A 63 -7.26 1.64 -7.48
N GLY A 64 -6.61 1.30 -6.35
CA GLY A 64 -5.17 1.13 -6.31
C GLY A 64 -4.52 1.14 -4.93
N VAL A 65 -3.20 1.33 -4.96
CA VAL A 65 -2.34 1.36 -3.77
C VAL A 65 -2.57 2.63 -2.96
N VAL A 66 -2.94 2.48 -1.69
CA VAL A 66 -3.01 3.59 -0.73
C VAL A 66 -1.66 3.79 -0.05
N GLY A 67 -1.01 2.73 0.38
CA GLY A 67 0.23 2.86 1.14
C GLY A 67 0.65 1.60 1.87
N LEU A 68 1.36 1.79 2.98
CA LEU A 68 1.98 0.73 3.76
C LEU A 68 1.74 0.95 5.26
N VAL A 69 1.34 -0.09 5.99
CA VAL A 69 1.27 -0.01 7.46
C VAL A 69 2.67 0.11 8.05
N THR A 70 2.94 1.17 8.80
CA THR A 70 4.24 1.42 9.44
C THR A 70 4.24 1.12 10.93
N ASP A 71 3.13 1.41 11.61
CA ASP A 71 2.96 1.17 13.02
C ASP A 71 1.58 0.60 13.32
N ILE A 72 1.55 -0.28 14.32
CA ILE A 72 0.35 -0.96 14.77
C ILE A 72 0.19 -0.65 16.25
N SER A 73 -1.00 -0.15 16.61
CA SER A 73 -1.44 0.04 17.98
C SER A 73 -2.55 -0.96 18.31
N THR A 74 -3.11 -0.89 19.50
CA THR A 74 -4.19 -1.78 19.94
C THR A 74 -5.48 -1.59 19.14
N HIS A 75 -5.79 -0.34 18.76
CA HIS A 75 -7.08 0.04 18.15
C HIS A 75 -6.96 0.75 16.79
N TYR A 76 -5.73 1.00 16.34
CA TYR A 76 -5.49 1.71 15.10
C TYR A 76 -4.15 1.32 14.51
N SER A 77 -3.95 1.68 13.25
CA SER A 77 -2.65 1.63 12.60
C SER A 77 -2.32 2.92 11.89
N LYS A 78 -1.03 3.18 11.78
CA LYS A 78 -0.49 4.25 10.94
C LYS A 78 -0.16 3.69 9.57
N VAL A 79 -0.61 4.42 8.54
CA VAL A 79 -0.30 4.10 7.15
C VAL A 79 0.56 5.21 6.57
N LEU A 80 1.70 4.83 6.02
CA LEU A 80 2.51 5.69 5.17
C LEU A 80 1.90 5.69 3.78
N LEU A 81 1.37 6.84 3.36
CA LEU A 81 0.67 6.98 2.09
C LEU A 81 1.62 6.90 0.90
N LEU A 82 1.11 6.46 -0.25
CA LEU A 82 1.84 6.43 -1.52
C LEU A 82 2.41 7.80 -1.92
N VAL A 83 1.66 8.86 -1.63
CA VAL A 83 2.01 10.26 -1.95
C VAL A 83 2.98 10.89 -0.96
N ASP A 84 3.29 10.24 0.17
CA ASP A 84 4.31 10.72 1.11
C ASP A 84 5.72 10.55 0.53
N GLN A 85 6.59 11.55 0.70
CA GLN A 85 7.95 11.54 0.14
C GLN A 85 8.82 10.40 0.68
N ASN A 86 8.52 9.91 1.88
CA ASN A 86 9.20 8.77 2.48
C ASN A 86 8.71 7.43 1.93
N SER A 87 7.55 7.42 1.26
CA SER A 87 6.99 6.23 0.63
C SER A 87 7.89 5.69 -0.48
N ALA A 88 7.87 4.38 -0.69
CA ALA A 88 8.58 3.71 -1.78
C ALA A 88 7.79 2.47 -2.18
N VAL A 89 7.44 2.37 -3.45
CA VAL A 89 6.76 1.19 -4.00
C VAL A 89 7.51 0.73 -5.23
N ASP A 90 8.00 -0.52 -5.23
CA ASP A 90 8.62 -1.09 -6.43
C ASP A 90 7.56 -1.31 -7.51
N ALA A 91 7.81 -0.76 -8.69
CA ALA A 91 6.79 -0.59 -9.71
C ALA A 91 7.33 -0.79 -11.12
N LEU A 92 6.40 -0.96 -12.05
CA LEU A 92 6.70 -1.06 -13.46
C LEU A 92 5.61 -0.46 -14.33
N VAL A 93 5.98 -0.04 -15.53
CA VAL A 93 5.03 0.27 -16.60
C VAL A 93 4.41 -1.03 -17.09
N GLN A 94 3.09 -1.10 -17.14
CA GLN A 94 2.38 -2.31 -17.54
C GLN A 94 2.70 -2.73 -18.97
N ARG A 95 2.74 -1.77 -19.91
CA ARG A 95 3.01 -1.98 -21.34
C ARG A 95 4.44 -2.42 -21.61
N THR A 96 5.43 -1.62 -21.20
CA THR A 96 6.84 -1.83 -21.58
C THR A 96 7.65 -2.61 -20.55
N ARG A 97 7.04 -2.91 -19.38
CA ARG A 97 7.70 -3.59 -18.26
C ARG A 97 8.92 -2.82 -17.72
N ALA A 98 9.07 -1.55 -18.08
CA ALA A 98 10.09 -0.66 -17.58
C ALA A 98 9.93 -0.53 -16.06
N ARG A 99 11.00 -0.79 -15.31
CA ARG A 99 10.99 -0.83 -13.85
C ARG A 99 11.51 0.47 -13.24
N GLY A 100 11.07 0.73 -12.01
CA GLY A 100 11.56 1.82 -11.19
C GLY A 100 10.89 1.80 -9.82
N ILE A 101 11.06 2.89 -9.07
CA ILE A 101 10.47 3.05 -7.74
C ILE A 101 9.53 4.24 -7.75
N ILE A 102 8.30 4.02 -7.33
CA ILE A 102 7.35 5.10 -7.09
C ILE A 102 7.65 5.73 -5.74
N LYS A 103 7.89 7.04 -5.76
CA LYS A 103 8.10 7.92 -4.61
C LYS A 103 6.98 8.94 -4.54
N GLY A 104 6.52 9.27 -3.33
CA GLY A 104 5.65 10.43 -3.16
C GLY A 104 6.35 11.72 -3.61
N GLY A 105 5.60 12.59 -4.27
CA GLY A 105 6.06 13.87 -4.78
C GLY A 105 5.36 15.03 -4.07
N THR A 106 5.17 16.11 -4.79
CA THR A 106 4.43 17.29 -4.33
C THR A 106 3.06 17.35 -5.01
N ALA A 107 2.13 18.11 -4.42
CA ALA A 107 0.80 18.34 -4.99
C ALA A 107 0.03 17.06 -5.37
N GLY A 108 0.07 16.04 -4.52
CA GLY A 108 -0.65 14.77 -4.71
C GLY A 108 -0.11 13.90 -5.85
N ARG A 109 1.03 14.23 -6.44
CA ARG A 109 1.68 13.46 -7.50
C ARG A 109 2.75 12.53 -6.96
N CYS A 110 3.10 11.52 -7.75
CA CYS A 110 4.22 10.64 -7.52
C CYS A 110 5.32 10.85 -8.56
N LEU A 111 6.55 10.50 -8.17
CA LEU A 111 7.71 10.44 -9.04
C LEU A 111 8.08 8.97 -9.27
N PHE A 112 8.24 8.58 -10.52
CA PHE A 112 8.70 7.24 -10.88
C PHE A 112 10.19 7.29 -11.17
N LYS A 113 10.99 6.97 -10.15
CA LYS A 113 12.45 7.12 -10.14
C LYS A 113 13.16 5.87 -10.64
N TYR A 114 14.42 6.05 -11.03
CA TYR A 114 15.34 4.99 -11.48
C TYR A 114 14.88 4.24 -12.74
N VAL A 115 14.06 4.89 -13.56
CA VAL A 115 13.60 4.32 -14.82
C VAL A 115 14.63 4.56 -15.90
N LEU A 116 15.17 3.50 -16.51
CA LEU A 116 16.21 3.65 -17.54
C LEU A 116 15.68 4.37 -18.78
N ARG A 117 16.49 5.29 -19.34
CA ARG A 117 16.17 6.07 -20.54
C ARG A 117 15.92 5.23 -21.79
N LYS A 118 16.51 4.03 -21.85
CA LYS A 118 16.33 3.10 -22.98
C LYS A 118 14.90 2.57 -23.10
N HIS A 119 14.13 2.62 -22.01
CA HIS A 119 12.74 2.18 -22.06
C HIS A 119 11.86 3.26 -22.66
N ASP A 120 11.04 2.85 -23.61
CA ASP A 120 9.97 3.67 -24.13
C ASP A 120 8.87 3.81 -23.06
N ILE A 121 8.62 5.06 -22.65
CA ILE A 121 7.56 5.44 -21.71
C ILE A 121 6.92 6.68 -22.27
N VAL A 122 5.60 6.67 -22.31
CA VAL A 122 4.79 7.75 -22.85
C VAL A 122 3.74 8.17 -21.83
N GLU A 123 3.18 9.36 -22.01
CA GLU A 123 2.03 9.80 -21.22
C GLU A 123 0.87 8.82 -21.39
N SER A 124 0.02 8.72 -20.36
CA SER A 124 -1.06 7.74 -20.25
C SER A 124 -0.63 6.28 -20.04
N ASP A 125 0.67 5.97 -19.98
CA ASP A 125 1.13 4.63 -19.59
C ASP A 125 0.68 4.29 -18.15
N ILE A 126 0.20 3.06 -17.94
CA ILE A 126 -0.25 2.58 -16.64
C ILE A 126 0.95 2.08 -15.83
N VAL A 127 1.03 2.51 -14.58
CA VAL A 127 2.02 2.04 -13.61
C VAL A 127 1.35 1.12 -12.60
N VAL A 128 1.96 -0.04 -12.38
CA VAL A 128 1.53 -1.06 -11.41
C VAL A 128 2.69 -1.50 -10.52
N SER A 129 2.39 -2.06 -9.35
CA SER A 129 3.40 -2.67 -8.49
C SER A 129 4.09 -3.85 -9.21
N SER A 130 5.40 -3.98 -9.01
CA SER A 130 6.20 -5.02 -9.66
C SER A 130 6.12 -6.38 -8.94
N GLY A 131 5.93 -6.33 -7.61
CA GLY A 131 6.05 -7.44 -6.67
C GLY A 131 7.46 -7.98 -6.43
N LEU A 132 8.51 -7.28 -6.85
CA LEU A 132 9.89 -7.76 -6.72
C LEU A 132 10.45 -7.61 -5.30
N ASP A 133 10.03 -6.58 -4.57
CA ASP A 133 10.43 -6.34 -3.18
C ASP A 133 9.73 -7.27 -2.17
N GLY A 134 8.72 -8.03 -2.63
CA GLY A 134 7.90 -8.89 -1.80
C GLY A 134 6.98 -8.15 -0.82
N VAL A 135 6.92 -6.82 -0.90
CA VAL A 135 6.06 -5.97 -0.06
C VAL A 135 4.70 -5.82 -0.70
N PHE A 136 4.63 -5.48 -1.98
CA PHE A 136 3.35 -5.40 -2.70
C PHE A 136 3.16 -6.64 -3.57
N PRO A 137 1.95 -7.23 -3.68
CA PRO A 137 1.69 -8.18 -4.75
C PRO A 137 1.94 -7.51 -6.09
N LYS A 138 2.36 -8.29 -7.10
CA LYS A 138 2.51 -7.79 -8.46
C LYS A 138 1.16 -7.40 -9.06
N GLY A 139 1.12 -6.26 -9.75
CA GLY A 139 -0.02 -5.85 -10.58
C GLY A 139 -1.06 -4.96 -9.91
N LEU A 140 -0.82 -4.49 -8.69
CA LEU A 140 -1.68 -3.48 -8.06
C LEU A 140 -1.54 -2.15 -8.80
N ARG A 141 -2.67 -1.50 -9.11
CA ARG A 141 -2.68 -0.20 -9.77
C ARG A 141 -2.06 0.86 -8.88
N VAL A 142 -1.15 1.65 -9.44
CA VAL A 142 -0.51 2.78 -8.75
C VAL A 142 -1.02 4.09 -9.32
N GLY A 143 -0.89 4.27 -10.63
CA GLY A 143 -1.28 5.51 -11.29
C GLY A 143 -1.03 5.50 -12.79
N THR A 144 -1.13 6.69 -13.38
CA THR A 144 -0.92 6.93 -14.80
C THR A 144 0.21 7.93 -15.02
N VAL A 145 1.08 7.67 -15.98
CA VAL A 145 2.14 8.61 -16.37
C VAL A 145 1.52 9.89 -16.91
N SER A 146 1.87 11.03 -16.30
CA SER A 146 1.39 12.34 -16.72
C SER A 146 2.45 13.19 -17.39
N ASN A 147 3.73 12.88 -17.20
CA ASN A 147 4.82 13.57 -17.87
C ASN A 147 6.09 12.72 -17.88
N VAL A 148 6.87 12.83 -18.96
CA VAL A 148 8.18 12.20 -19.10
C VAL A 148 9.21 13.25 -19.47
N THR A 149 10.15 13.51 -18.56
CA THR A 149 11.25 14.44 -18.77
C THR A 149 12.56 13.66 -18.93
N ARG A 150 13.16 13.78 -20.11
CA ARG A 150 14.48 13.19 -20.44
C ARG A 150 15.54 14.27 -20.30
N ARG A 151 16.32 14.23 -19.21
CA ARG A 151 17.47 15.13 -19.05
C ARG A 151 18.57 14.75 -20.05
N ASN A 152 19.37 15.73 -20.48
CA ASN A 152 20.43 15.51 -21.46
C ASN A 152 21.55 14.59 -20.94
N SER A 153 21.81 14.59 -19.63
CA SER A 153 22.80 13.72 -18.97
C SER A 153 22.15 12.63 -18.10
N GLY A 154 22.88 11.52 -17.90
CA GLY A 154 22.47 10.39 -17.04
C GLY A 154 21.76 9.25 -17.78
N ILE A 155 21.61 8.12 -17.10
CA ILE A 155 21.00 6.88 -17.64
C ILE A 155 19.52 6.70 -17.27
N PHE A 156 19.00 7.55 -16.39
CA PHE A 156 17.60 7.52 -15.92
C PHE A 156 16.79 8.68 -16.51
N GLN A 157 15.49 8.48 -16.68
CA GLN A 157 14.52 9.51 -17.04
C GLN A 157 13.64 9.85 -15.84
N GLU A 158 13.17 11.09 -15.78
CA GLU A 158 12.28 11.59 -14.73
C GLU A 158 10.84 11.46 -15.21
N VAL A 159 10.01 10.72 -14.47
CA VAL A 159 8.64 10.42 -14.88
C VAL A 159 7.70 10.82 -13.75
N THR A 160 6.69 11.61 -14.06
CA THR A 160 5.65 12.01 -13.11
C THR A 160 4.43 11.12 -13.31
N VAL A 161 3.83 10.69 -12.19
CA VAL A 161 2.68 9.78 -12.15
C VAL A 161 1.58 10.41 -11.32
N ILE A 162 0.35 10.40 -11.85
CA ILE A 162 -0.85 10.75 -11.10
C ILE A 162 -1.40 9.46 -10.48
N PRO A 163 -1.50 9.35 -9.15
CA PRO A 163 -2.11 8.19 -8.50
C PRO A 163 -3.57 7.98 -8.90
N TYR A 164 -4.02 6.73 -8.91
CA TYR A 164 -5.46 6.43 -9.09
C TYR A 164 -6.29 6.72 -7.84
N VAL A 165 -5.65 6.66 -6.67
CA VAL A 165 -6.30 6.89 -5.38
C VAL A 165 -6.46 8.39 -5.14
N ASP A 166 -7.69 8.79 -4.82
CA ASP A 166 -8.00 10.12 -4.27
C ASP A 166 -7.83 10.08 -2.74
N PHE A 167 -6.71 10.60 -2.26
CA PHE A 167 -6.34 10.53 -0.84
C PHE A 167 -7.20 11.41 0.08
N GLU A 168 -7.98 12.35 -0.48
CA GLU A 168 -8.87 13.23 0.28
C GLU A 168 -10.22 12.56 0.59
N LYS A 169 -10.57 11.48 -0.14
CA LYS A 169 -11.85 10.76 -0.03
C LYS A 169 -11.71 9.36 0.56
N LEU A 170 -10.61 9.08 1.26
CA LEU A 170 -10.39 7.78 1.88
C LEU A 170 -11.24 7.61 3.14
N GLU A 171 -12.24 6.74 3.06
CA GLU A 171 -13.06 6.34 4.21
C GLU A 171 -12.73 4.92 4.68
N GLU A 172 -12.64 3.98 3.75
CA GLU A 172 -12.38 2.57 4.02
C GLU A 172 -11.20 2.05 3.19
N VAL A 173 -10.43 1.13 3.77
CA VAL A 173 -9.25 0.53 3.13
C VAL A 173 -9.14 -0.96 3.44
N LEU A 174 -8.52 -1.70 2.53
CA LEU A 174 -8.19 -3.11 2.70
C LEU A 174 -6.70 -3.28 3.01
N VAL A 175 -6.38 -4.18 3.94
CA VAL A 175 -4.99 -4.56 4.25
C VAL A 175 -4.72 -5.98 3.76
N ILE A 176 -3.62 -6.15 3.02
CA ILE A 176 -3.24 -7.45 2.45
C ILE A 176 -2.32 -8.19 3.42
N LEU A 177 -2.83 -9.25 4.06
CA LEU A 177 -2.13 -9.97 5.14
C LEU A 177 -1.22 -11.11 4.66
N ASN A 178 -1.59 -11.77 3.56
CA ASN A 178 -0.89 -12.94 3.03
C ASN A 178 -0.38 -12.64 1.63
N LEU A 179 0.85 -12.17 1.55
CA LEU A 179 1.53 -12.01 0.27
C LEU A 179 2.17 -13.36 -0.10
N PRO A 180 1.96 -13.89 -1.31
CA PRO A 180 2.76 -15.00 -1.78
C PRO A 180 4.22 -14.53 -1.75
N ARG A 181 5.06 -15.22 -0.94
CA ARG A 181 6.49 -14.93 -0.95
C ARG A 181 6.97 -15.22 -2.37
N TYR A 182 7.43 -14.19 -3.07
CA TYR A 182 8.23 -14.42 -4.26
C TYR A 182 9.58 -14.96 -3.78
N ALA A 183 9.65 -16.28 -3.57
CA ALA A 183 10.91 -16.99 -3.47
C ALA A 183 11.41 -17.14 -4.91
N PRO A 184 12.44 -16.39 -5.36
CA PRO A 184 13.11 -16.80 -6.59
C PRO A 184 13.61 -18.22 -6.35
N ALA A 185 13.34 -19.13 -7.30
CA ALA A 185 13.73 -20.55 -7.26
C ALA A 185 15.24 -20.80 -7.02
N TYR A 186 16.04 -19.73 -6.96
CA TYR A 186 17.46 -19.72 -6.63
C TYR A 186 17.77 -19.99 -5.14
N TYR A 187 16.84 -19.74 -4.21
CA TYR A 187 17.12 -19.83 -2.77
C TYR A 187 17.08 -21.27 -2.19
N ASP A 188 16.42 -22.21 -2.88
CA ASP A 188 16.28 -23.58 -2.39
C ASP A 188 17.56 -24.41 -2.53
N HIS A 189 18.42 -24.10 -3.50
CA HIS A 189 19.71 -24.80 -3.69
C HIS A 189 20.75 -24.48 -2.61
N PHE A 190 20.66 -23.34 -1.94
CA PHE A 190 21.65 -22.96 -0.92
C PHE A 190 21.39 -23.62 0.44
N LYS A 191 20.16 -24.08 0.71
CA LYS A 191 19.82 -24.78 1.97
C LYS A 191 20.05 -26.28 1.92
N SER A 192 20.06 -26.91 0.75
CA SER A 192 20.36 -28.34 0.62
C SER A 192 21.86 -28.67 0.77
N GLY A 193 22.75 -27.68 0.71
CA GLY A 193 24.21 -27.88 0.80
C GLY A 193 24.84 -27.59 2.17
N VAL A 194 24.08 -27.15 3.17
CA VAL A 194 24.63 -26.69 4.48
C VAL A 194 24.20 -27.61 5.64
N SER A 195 23.54 -28.73 5.37
CA SER A 195 23.15 -29.72 6.39
C SER A 195 24.00 -30.98 6.43
N GLU A 196 25.11 -31.05 5.67
CA GLU A 196 26.08 -32.14 5.73
C GLU A 196 27.49 -31.58 5.86
N ARG A 197 27.86 -31.16 7.08
CA ARG A 197 29.24 -31.13 7.58
C ARG A 197 29.25 -30.88 9.08
#